data_AF-A0A5C5XX99-F1
#
_entry.id   AF-A0A5C5XX99-F1
#
_cell.length_a   1.000
_cell.length_b   1.000
_cell.length_c   1.000
_cell.angle_alpha   90.00
_cell.angle_beta   90.00
_cell.angle_gamma   90.00
#
_symmetry.space_group_name_H-M   'P 1'
#
loop_
_entity.id
_entity.type
_entity.pdbx_description
1 polymer ?
#
loop_
_entity_poly.entity_id
_entity_poly.type
_entity_poly.pdbx_seq_one_letter_code
_entity_poly.pdbx_strand_id
1 'polypeptide(L)'
;MPDEEKHDPRQPLPYHFAIRDYLKNEESQIWEWYASNRVRAEQNEAIRFDLLKSTYRIDRDAQPALYDMADEVAKSLGMEVPVTLYQAQNPQGLNASLAYIPDEAHVVLHGPIASRLTEPELRALLAHELGHLLLHSRWDGDLLIAEQVLAAMTHDRDADTPHFASARLFGLYTEVFCDRIALDVSGSPLEVISMLVKIATDLDEVNPESYLKQAAEILGKGPMKTAGLSHPEAYIRAHVLQLWHDQAGEANARIAELIEGPPALDELDLTAQVRVMDVTRRLIDAMLAPKWLQTDVVLAHARLFFEEYAPADHDVAIESLREEIQQSDQPLRDYYCYVLLDFASADRDLEEAPLAQAIGVADAVGLLEGFLSIAAKELKLRKKQVEKISGDRERIVAAAAKLEAAS
;
A
#
# COMPACT_ATOMS: atom_id res chain seq x y z
N MET A 1 5.60 32.73 -4.67
CA MET A 1 5.57 31.56 -3.79
C MET A 1 4.38 30.76 -4.24
N PRO A 2 4.52 29.52 -4.72
CA PRO A 2 3.33 28.71 -4.93
C PRO A 2 2.68 28.53 -3.55
N ASP A 3 1.36 28.68 -3.51
CA ASP A 3 0.56 28.39 -2.31
C ASP A 3 0.99 27.03 -1.76
N GLU A 4 1.46 27.00 -0.50
CA GLU A 4 1.51 25.76 0.26
C GLU A 4 0.08 25.24 0.27
N GLU A 5 -0.19 24.22 -0.54
CA GLU A 5 -1.43 23.45 -0.48
C GLU A 5 -1.59 23.03 0.98
N LYS A 6 -2.47 23.71 1.73
CA LYS A 6 -2.75 23.37 3.12
C LYS A 6 -3.25 21.94 3.11
N HIS A 7 -2.41 21.03 3.59
CA HIS A 7 -2.74 19.63 3.62
C HIS A 7 -3.96 19.43 4.52
N ASP A 8 -5.09 19.04 3.94
CA ASP A 8 -6.31 18.76 4.71
C ASP A 8 -6.09 17.48 5.52
N PRO A 9 -6.02 17.54 6.86
CA PRO A 9 -5.78 16.37 7.70
C PRO A 9 -6.91 15.33 7.60
N ARG A 10 -8.05 15.69 6.99
CA ARG A 10 -9.20 14.79 6.79
C ARG A 10 -9.21 14.13 5.41
N GLN A 11 -8.24 14.41 4.53
CA GLN A 11 -8.16 13.83 3.19
C GLN A 11 -7.45 12.47 3.19
N PRO A 12 -8.03 11.38 2.66
CA PRO A 12 -7.45 10.04 2.59
C PRO A 12 -6.03 10.05 2.01
N LEU A 13 -5.20 9.13 2.50
CA LEU A 13 -3.84 8.98 2.00
C LEU A 13 -3.84 8.53 0.52
N PRO A 14 -2.82 8.90 -0.27
CA PRO A 14 -2.73 8.55 -1.70
C PRO A 14 -2.97 7.07 -2.01
N TYR A 15 -2.52 6.15 -1.12
CA TYR A 15 -2.73 4.72 -1.28
C TYR A 15 -4.22 4.31 -1.34
N HIS A 16 -5.09 4.95 -0.54
CA HIS A 16 -6.54 4.67 -0.60
C HIS A 16 -7.11 4.97 -1.99
N PHE A 17 -6.69 6.09 -2.58
CA PHE A 17 -7.12 6.47 -3.92
C PHE A 17 -6.53 5.57 -5.00
N ALA A 18 -5.27 5.15 -4.86
CA ALA A 18 -4.63 4.22 -5.78
C ALA A 18 -5.38 2.87 -5.85
N ILE A 19 -5.73 2.30 -4.68
CA ILE A 19 -6.53 1.08 -4.61
C ILE A 19 -7.93 1.30 -5.17
N ARG A 20 -8.61 2.38 -4.78
CA ARG A 20 -9.94 2.71 -5.32
C ARG A 20 -9.91 2.77 -6.85
N ASP A 21 -8.94 3.46 -7.42
CA ASP A 21 -8.84 3.68 -8.85
C ASP A 21 -8.49 2.38 -9.58
N TYR A 22 -7.60 1.56 -9.01
CA TYR A 22 -7.33 0.20 -9.49
C TYR A 22 -8.62 -0.63 -9.56
N LEU A 23 -9.36 -0.73 -8.46
CA LEU A 23 -10.57 -1.56 -8.37
C LEU A 23 -11.67 -1.05 -9.31
N LYS A 24 -11.80 0.26 -9.50
CA LYS A 24 -12.76 0.84 -10.46
C LYS A 24 -12.43 0.48 -11.91
N ASN A 25 -11.15 0.43 -12.26
CA ASN A 25 -10.71 0.23 -13.63
C ASN A 25 -10.59 -1.26 -13.98
N GLU A 26 -9.81 -2.00 -13.19
CA GLU A 26 -9.47 -3.40 -13.45
C GLU A 26 -10.59 -4.35 -12.98
N GLU A 27 -11.29 -3.98 -11.91
CA GLU A 27 -12.31 -4.83 -11.24
C GLU A 27 -13.72 -4.24 -11.34
N SER A 28 -13.96 -3.51 -12.44
CA SER A 28 -15.18 -2.72 -12.69
C SER A 28 -16.49 -3.48 -12.46
N GLN A 29 -16.58 -4.75 -12.86
CA GLN A 29 -17.78 -5.56 -12.68
C GLN A 29 -18.08 -5.85 -11.20
N ILE A 30 -17.05 -6.18 -10.41
CA ILE A 30 -17.18 -6.42 -8.97
C ILE A 30 -17.49 -5.10 -8.26
N TRP A 31 -16.79 -4.03 -8.65
CA TRP A 31 -17.05 -2.68 -8.16
C TRP A 31 -18.51 -2.26 -8.36
N GLU A 32 -19.03 -2.37 -9.59
CA GLU A 32 -20.41 -2.02 -9.93
C GLU A 32 -21.42 -2.85 -9.14
N TRP A 33 -21.11 -4.12 -8.85
CA TRP A 33 -21.97 -4.96 -8.02
C TRP A 33 -22.10 -4.44 -6.59
N TYR A 34 -20.98 -4.10 -5.93
CA TYR A 34 -20.97 -3.52 -4.57
C TYR A 34 -21.52 -2.08 -4.53
N ALA A 35 -21.31 -1.32 -5.60
CA ALA A 35 -21.90 0.01 -5.77
C ALA A 35 -23.42 -0.05 -5.98
N SER A 36 -23.93 -1.12 -6.61
CA SER A 36 -25.36 -1.32 -6.79
C SER A 36 -26.05 -1.62 -5.45
N ASN A 37 -27.10 -0.85 -5.13
CA ASN A 37 -27.77 -0.82 -3.82
C ASN A 37 -28.53 -2.12 -3.41
N ARG A 38 -28.16 -3.31 -3.91
CA ARG A 38 -28.96 -4.53 -3.77
C ARG A 38 -28.75 -5.35 -2.48
N VAL A 39 -27.86 -4.98 -1.57
CA VAL A 39 -27.59 -5.79 -0.36
C VAL A 39 -27.38 -4.94 0.91
N ARG A 40 -28.04 -3.77 1.08
CA ARG A 40 -27.75 -2.89 2.24
C ARG A 40 -28.72 -3.05 3.43
N ALA A 41 -30.02 -3.16 3.18
CA ALA A 41 -31.01 -3.14 4.27
C ALA A 41 -30.98 -4.39 5.18
N GLU A 42 -30.92 -5.60 4.59
CA GLU A 42 -30.91 -6.85 5.36
C GLU A 42 -29.61 -7.05 6.15
N GLN A 43 -28.47 -6.60 5.60
CA GLN A 43 -27.19 -6.61 6.30
C GLN A 43 -27.19 -5.67 7.52
N ASN A 44 -27.76 -4.47 7.38
CA ASN A 44 -27.85 -3.51 8.48
C ASN A 44 -28.64 -4.06 9.67
N GLU A 45 -29.79 -4.70 9.42
CA GLU A 45 -30.59 -5.31 10.49
C GLU A 45 -29.86 -6.48 11.16
N ALA A 46 -29.11 -7.28 10.39
CA ALA A 46 -28.27 -8.34 10.96
C ALA A 46 -27.18 -7.77 11.88
N ILE A 47 -26.48 -6.71 11.45
CA ILE A 47 -25.46 -6.01 12.27
C ILE A 47 -26.09 -5.47 13.55
N ARG A 48 -27.22 -4.76 13.47
CA ARG A 48 -27.93 -4.24 14.66
C ARG A 48 -28.30 -5.36 15.61
N PHE A 49 -28.84 -6.46 15.07
CA PHE A 49 -29.26 -7.60 15.87
C PHE A 49 -28.08 -8.26 16.57
N ASP A 50 -26.93 -8.41 15.90
CA ASP A 50 -25.73 -9.00 16.49
C ASP A 50 -25.06 -8.09 17.52
N LEU A 51 -25.09 -6.76 17.33
CA LEU A 51 -24.71 -5.81 18.37
C LEU A 51 -25.56 -5.99 19.63
N LEU A 52 -26.89 -6.08 19.48
CA LEU A 52 -27.80 -6.26 20.62
C LEU A 52 -27.60 -7.58 21.37
N LYS A 53 -27.13 -8.64 20.68
CA LYS A 53 -26.81 -9.92 21.33
C LYS A 53 -25.49 -9.89 22.10
N SER A 54 -24.47 -9.25 21.54
CA SER A 54 -23.08 -9.36 21.98
C SER A 54 -22.62 -8.21 22.88
N THR A 55 -23.43 -7.16 23.00
CA THR A 55 -23.09 -5.94 23.73
C THR A 55 -24.22 -5.50 24.68
N TYR A 56 -23.90 -4.58 25.57
CA TYR A 56 -24.86 -3.78 26.32
C TYR A 56 -24.92 -2.39 25.68
N ARG A 57 -26.09 -2.00 25.16
CA ARG A 57 -26.30 -0.63 24.67
C ARG A 57 -26.32 0.31 25.87
N ILE A 58 -25.38 1.24 25.91
CA ILE A 58 -25.25 2.22 26.99
C ILE A 58 -26.40 3.21 26.86
N ASP A 59 -27.18 3.35 27.93
CA ASP A 59 -28.27 4.31 27.97
C ASP A 59 -27.72 5.75 28.08
N ARG A 60 -28.27 6.67 27.28
CA ARG A 60 -27.79 8.06 27.23
C ARG A 60 -28.07 8.81 28.52
N ASP A 61 -29.21 8.57 29.16
CA ASP A 61 -29.56 9.21 30.43
C ASP A 61 -28.69 8.68 31.57
N ALA A 62 -28.23 7.43 31.47
CA ALA A 62 -27.32 6.82 32.42
C ALA A 62 -25.87 7.33 32.30
N GLN A 63 -25.40 7.68 31.09
CA GLN A 63 -24.02 8.14 30.83
C GLN A 63 -23.98 9.40 29.94
N PRO A 64 -24.57 10.53 30.39
CA PRO A 64 -24.73 11.72 29.54
C PRO A 64 -23.38 12.32 29.12
N ALA A 65 -22.41 12.40 30.03
CA ALA A 65 -21.09 12.97 29.73
C ALA A 65 -20.33 12.21 28.63
N LEU A 66 -20.49 10.89 28.57
CA LEU A 66 -19.86 10.07 27.52
C LEU A 66 -20.50 10.33 26.15
N TYR A 67 -21.83 10.45 26.13
CA TYR A 67 -22.57 10.78 24.91
C TYR A 67 -22.34 12.22 24.45
N ASP A 68 -22.28 13.19 25.36
CA ASP A 68 -21.98 14.58 25.05
C ASP A 68 -20.60 14.68 24.38
N MET A 69 -19.60 13.96 24.91
CA MET A 69 -18.27 13.87 24.28
C MET A 69 -18.33 13.28 22.87
N ALA A 70 -19.04 12.17 22.69
CA ALA A 70 -19.16 11.53 21.38
C ALA A 70 -19.89 12.41 20.35
N ASP A 71 -20.93 13.12 20.77
CA ASP A 71 -21.65 14.08 19.93
C ASP A 71 -20.79 15.28 19.55
N GLU A 72 -20.02 15.82 20.50
CA GLU A 72 -19.08 16.91 20.26
C GLU A 72 -18.03 16.54 19.22
N VAL A 73 -17.49 15.31 19.30
CA VAL A 73 -16.53 14.79 18.33
C VAL A 73 -17.19 14.59 16.96
N ALA A 74 -18.36 13.95 16.90
CA ALA A 74 -19.08 13.79 15.62
C ALA A 74 -19.35 15.15 14.96
N LYS A 75 -19.77 16.13 15.75
CA LYS A 75 -20.01 17.50 15.29
C LYS A 75 -18.74 18.19 14.81
N SER A 76 -17.59 18.02 15.47
CA SER A 76 -16.32 18.62 15.05
C SER A 76 -15.81 18.05 13.72
N LEU A 77 -16.15 16.78 13.44
CA LEU A 77 -15.92 16.11 12.16
C LEU A 77 -16.94 16.48 11.07
N GLY A 78 -17.94 17.31 11.41
CA GLY A 78 -18.99 17.73 10.49
C GLY A 78 -19.94 16.59 10.12
N MET A 79 -20.19 15.69 11.07
CA MET A 79 -21.11 14.56 10.92
C MET A 79 -22.42 14.87 11.66
N GLU A 80 -23.54 14.67 10.98
CA GLU A 80 -24.90 14.85 11.53
C GLU A 80 -25.59 13.48 11.69
N VAL A 81 -24.91 12.53 12.32
CA VAL A 81 -25.40 11.16 12.53
C VAL A 81 -25.67 10.88 14.01
N PRO A 82 -26.68 10.09 14.36
CA PRO A 82 -26.89 9.65 15.73
C PRO A 82 -25.76 8.71 16.17
N VAL A 83 -25.12 9.04 17.29
CA VAL A 83 -24.15 8.16 17.94
C VAL A 83 -24.85 7.26 18.95
N THR A 84 -24.57 5.96 18.89
CA THR A 84 -24.97 4.97 19.89
C THR A 84 -23.73 4.27 20.42
N LEU A 85 -23.59 4.22 21.74
CA LEU A 85 -22.45 3.61 22.41
C LEU A 85 -22.85 2.27 23.01
N TYR A 86 -21.94 1.30 22.89
CA TYR A 86 -22.12 -0.04 23.42
C TYR A 86 -20.92 -0.44 24.27
N GLN A 87 -21.16 -1.30 25.26
CA GLN A 87 -20.11 -1.98 26.02
C GLN A 87 -20.13 -3.46 25.62
N ALA A 88 -19.01 -4.00 25.13
CA ALA A 88 -18.89 -5.42 24.81
C ALA A 88 -19.03 -6.28 26.08
N GLN A 89 -19.71 -7.44 25.96
CA GLN A 89 -19.96 -8.33 27.11
C GLN A 89 -18.74 -9.20 27.51
N ASN A 90 -17.95 -9.67 26.53
CA ASN A 90 -16.78 -10.54 26.78
C ASN A 90 -15.49 -10.07 26.09
N PRO A 91 -15.04 -8.82 26.29
CA PRO A 91 -13.82 -8.33 25.65
C PRO A 91 -12.57 -8.86 26.36
N GLN A 92 -11.55 -9.24 25.57
CA GLN A 92 -10.19 -9.41 26.07
C GLN A 92 -9.41 -8.11 25.81
N GLY A 93 -8.89 -7.49 26.86
CA GLY A 93 -8.08 -6.27 26.78
C GLY A 93 -8.89 -4.99 26.55
N LEU A 94 -8.17 -3.87 26.47
CA LEU A 94 -8.71 -2.56 26.08
C LEU A 94 -8.83 -2.49 24.56
N ASN A 95 -10.01 -2.11 24.05
CA ASN A 95 -10.19 -1.84 22.62
C ASN A 95 -11.43 -0.97 22.37
N ALA A 96 -11.58 -0.47 21.15
CA ALA A 96 -12.84 0.03 20.62
C ALA A 96 -13.03 -0.47 19.18
N SER A 97 -14.25 -0.37 18.68
CA SER A 97 -14.54 -0.69 17.28
C SER A 97 -15.80 0.01 16.81
N LEU A 98 -15.79 0.50 15.58
CA LEU A 98 -16.96 0.99 14.89
C LEU A 98 -17.71 -0.14 14.17
N ALA A 99 -19.01 -0.26 14.42
CA ALA A 99 -19.91 -1.00 13.55
C ALA A 99 -20.56 -0.04 12.54
N TYR A 100 -20.20 -0.18 11.27
CA TYR A 100 -20.76 0.66 10.21
C TYR A 100 -22.22 0.29 9.92
N ILE A 101 -23.09 1.27 10.08
CA ILE A 101 -24.46 1.24 9.57
C ILE A 101 -24.67 2.59 8.86
N PRO A 102 -25.19 2.60 7.62
CA PRO A 102 -25.43 3.84 6.89
C PRO A 102 -26.17 4.88 7.74
N ASP A 103 -25.66 6.10 7.74
CA ASP A 103 -26.21 7.26 8.46
C ASP A 103 -26.29 7.10 9.99
N GLU A 104 -25.62 6.12 10.60
CA GLU A 104 -25.59 5.88 12.05
C GLU A 104 -24.16 5.58 12.54
N ALA A 105 -23.81 6.08 13.72
CA ALA A 105 -22.52 5.76 14.35
C ALA A 105 -22.74 4.80 15.52
N HIS A 106 -22.22 3.57 15.41
CA HIS A 106 -22.26 2.59 16.49
C HIS A 106 -20.86 2.27 16.97
N VAL A 107 -20.48 2.82 18.13
CA VAL A 107 -19.15 2.59 18.72
C VAL A 107 -19.28 1.56 19.84
N VAL A 108 -18.47 0.51 19.77
CA VAL A 108 -18.41 -0.55 20.77
C VAL A 108 -17.12 -0.40 21.58
N LEU A 109 -17.26 -0.21 22.88
CA LEU A 109 -16.16 -0.14 23.83
C LEU A 109 -15.86 -1.53 24.39
N HIS A 110 -14.58 -1.90 24.42
CA HIS A 110 -14.10 -3.19 24.90
C HIS A 110 -13.21 -3.00 26.13
N GLY A 111 -13.39 -3.89 27.10
CA GLY A 111 -12.73 -3.81 28.40
C GLY A 111 -13.17 -2.57 29.19
N PRO A 112 -12.41 -2.20 30.23
CA PRO A 112 -12.66 -1.01 31.03
C PRO A 112 -12.14 0.29 30.38
N ILE A 113 -12.09 0.38 29.05
CA ILE A 113 -11.42 1.47 28.31
C ILE A 113 -11.92 2.86 28.67
N ALA A 114 -13.23 3.05 28.82
CA ALA A 114 -13.83 4.33 29.21
C ALA A 114 -13.39 4.81 30.60
N SER A 115 -13.00 3.90 31.49
CA SER A 115 -12.54 4.23 32.84
C SER A 115 -11.01 4.30 32.96
N ARG A 116 -10.28 3.72 32.00
CA ARG A 116 -8.81 3.71 31.96
C ARG A 116 -8.24 4.94 31.27
N LEU A 117 -8.94 5.42 30.25
CA LEU A 117 -8.55 6.62 29.52
C LEU A 117 -8.99 7.88 30.27
N THR A 118 -8.14 8.89 30.24
CA THR A 118 -8.49 10.27 30.64
C THR A 118 -9.48 10.87 29.63
N GLU A 119 -10.13 11.98 30.00
CA GLU A 119 -11.10 12.64 29.11
C GLU A 119 -10.51 12.99 27.72
N PRO A 120 -9.29 13.58 27.60
CA PRO A 120 -8.70 13.86 26.29
C PRO A 120 -8.37 12.59 25.50
N GLU A 121 -7.88 11.55 26.16
CA GLU A 121 -7.58 10.26 25.53
C GLU A 121 -8.84 9.56 25.03
N LEU A 122 -9.94 9.61 25.80
CA LEU A 122 -11.21 9.05 25.40
C LEU A 122 -11.83 9.84 24.24
N ARG A 123 -11.68 11.17 24.22
CA ARG A 123 -12.08 12.02 23.09
C ARG A 123 -11.29 11.66 21.82
N ALA A 124 -9.98 11.43 21.95
CA ALA A 124 -9.12 10.97 20.85
C ALA A 124 -9.53 9.58 20.34
N LEU A 125 -9.85 8.64 21.24
CA LEU A 125 -10.39 7.31 20.87
C LEU A 125 -11.69 7.44 20.08
N LEU A 126 -12.66 8.23 20.57
CA LEU A 126 -13.92 8.44 19.87
C LEU A 126 -13.71 9.09 18.49
N ALA A 127 -12.75 10.02 18.38
CA ALA A 127 -12.38 10.62 17.10
C ALA A 127 -11.74 9.60 16.14
N HIS A 128 -10.90 8.69 16.64
CA HIS A 128 -10.36 7.58 15.87
C HIS A 128 -11.48 6.69 15.31
N GLU A 129 -12.39 6.23 16.17
CA GLU A 129 -13.51 5.35 15.77
C GLU A 129 -14.45 6.03 14.77
N LEU A 130 -14.77 7.31 14.98
CA LEU A 130 -15.58 8.10 14.06
C LEU A 130 -14.81 8.44 12.76
N GLY A 131 -13.48 8.36 12.78
CA GLY A 131 -12.63 8.42 11.59
C GLY A 131 -12.95 7.31 10.58
N HIS A 132 -13.20 6.08 11.04
CA HIS A 132 -13.64 5.00 10.14
C HIS A 132 -14.96 5.35 9.45
N LEU A 133 -15.93 5.87 10.22
CA LEU A 133 -17.22 6.26 9.66
C LEU A 133 -17.07 7.42 8.67
N LEU A 134 -16.21 8.39 8.98
CA LEU A 134 -15.89 9.48 8.07
C LEU A 134 -15.29 8.95 6.76
N LEU A 135 -14.35 8.00 6.82
CA LEU A 135 -13.75 7.37 5.65
C LEU A 135 -14.79 6.67 4.78
N HIS A 136 -15.72 5.95 5.41
CA HIS A 136 -16.73 5.13 4.73
C HIS A 136 -17.91 5.93 4.18
N SER A 137 -18.22 7.08 4.77
CA SER A 137 -19.39 7.90 4.40
C SER A 137 -19.08 9.03 3.42
N ARG A 138 -17.82 9.45 3.30
CA ARG A 138 -17.36 10.48 2.36
C ARG A 138 -16.90 9.86 1.05
N TRP A 139 -16.45 10.69 0.10
CA TRP A 139 -15.99 10.28 -1.24
C TRP A 139 -16.99 9.34 -1.95
N ASP A 140 -18.28 9.70 -1.89
CA ASP A 140 -19.40 8.93 -2.46
C ASP A 140 -19.51 7.47 -1.97
N GLY A 141 -18.89 7.16 -0.82
CA GLY A 141 -18.83 5.81 -0.26
C GLY A 141 -17.83 4.89 -1.00
N ASP A 142 -17.01 5.43 -1.88
CA ASP A 142 -16.05 4.67 -2.68
C ASP A 142 -15.08 3.86 -1.82
N LEU A 143 -14.60 4.42 -0.71
CA LEU A 143 -13.60 3.75 0.12
C LEU A 143 -14.19 2.58 0.94
N LEU A 144 -15.47 2.68 1.31
CA LEU A 144 -16.20 1.53 1.86
C LEU A 144 -16.36 0.42 0.80
N ILE A 145 -16.70 0.80 -0.44
CA ILE A 145 -16.81 -0.17 -1.53
C ILE A 145 -15.46 -0.85 -1.78
N ALA A 146 -14.36 -0.09 -1.80
CA ALA A 146 -13.01 -0.65 -1.94
C ALA A 146 -12.69 -1.67 -0.83
N GLU A 147 -12.97 -1.35 0.44
CA GLU A 147 -12.79 -2.27 1.55
C GLU A 147 -13.61 -3.56 1.37
N GLN A 148 -14.88 -3.43 0.98
CA GLN A 148 -15.79 -4.56 0.77
C GLN A 148 -15.36 -5.46 -0.40
N VAL A 149 -14.89 -4.86 -1.50
CA VAL A 149 -14.36 -5.58 -2.66
C VAL A 149 -13.09 -6.35 -2.28
N LEU A 150 -12.15 -5.72 -1.58
CA LEU A 150 -10.94 -6.38 -1.09
C LEU A 150 -11.27 -7.52 -0.12
N ALA A 151 -12.20 -7.30 0.80
CA ALA A 151 -12.67 -8.35 1.69
C ALA A 151 -13.26 -9.53 0.90
N ALA A 152 -14.08 -9.27 -0.12
CA ALA A 152 -14.65 -10.30 -0.99
C ALA A 152 -13.57 -11.11 -1.71
N MET A 153 -12.57 -10.42 -2.28
CA MET A 153 -11.46 -11.04 -2.99
C MET A 153 -10.68 -11.99 -2.10
N THR A 154 -10.42 -11.63 -0.84
CA THR A 154 -9.72 -12.53 0.11
C THR A 154 -10.51 -13.78 0.52
N HIS A 155 -11.82 -13.81 0.27
CA HIS A 155 -12.69 -14.96 0.51
C HIS A 155 -12.92 -15.80 -0.75
N ASP A 156 -12.43 -15.35 -1.91
CA ASP A 156 -12.47 -16.15 -3.12
C ASP A 156 -11.51 -17.34 -3.02
N ARG A 157 -11.86 -18.46 -3.66
CA ARG A 157 -11.00 -19.64 -3.72
C ARG A 157 -9.72 -19.40 -4.52
N ASP A 158 -9.77 -18.45 -5.44
CA ASP A 158 -8.69 -18.09 -6.35
C ASP A 158 -7.87 -16.91 -5.77
N ALA A 159 -8.11 -16.53 -4.51
CA ALA A 159 -7.36 -15.51 -3.80
C ALA A 159 -5.88 -15.90 -3.65
N ASP A 160 -5.01 -15.03 -4.15
CA ASP A 160 -3.56 -15.13 -4.04
C ASP A 160 -2.96 -13.95 -3.25
N THR A 161 -1.65 -13.98 -2.98
CA THR A 161 -0.86 -13.00 -2.24
C THR A 161 -1.26 -11.53 -2.47
N PRO A 162 -1.46 -11.03 -3.71
CA PRO A 162 -1.79 -9.62 -3.93
C PRO A 162 -3.12 -9.18 -3.32
N HIS A 163 -4.11 -10.08 -3.25
CA HIS A 163 -5.40 -9.78 -2.64
C HIS A 163 -5.25 -9.59 -1.13
N PHE A 164 -4.52 -10.51 -0.48
CA PHE A 164 -4.26 -10.44 0.96
C PHE A 164 -3.36 -9.24 1.31
N ALA A 165 -2.33 -8.97 0.51
CA ALA A 165 -1.45 -7.81 0.69
C ALA A 165 -2.24 -6.50 0.53
N SER A 166 -3.11 -6.39 -0.48
CA SER A 166 -3.93 -5.21 -0.71
C SER A 166 -4.93 -4.96 0.41
N ALA A 167 -5.66 -6.00 0.84
CA ALA A 167 -6.60 -5.92 1.95
C ALA A 167 -5.91 -5.49 3.25
N ARG A 168 -4.75 -6.10 3.55
CA ARG A 168 -3.92 -5.74 4.70
C ARG A 168 -3.49 -4.29 4.62
N LEU A 169 -2.82 -3.88 3.55
CA LEU A 169 -2.29 -2.51 3.41
C LEU A 169 -3.42 -1.49 3.45
N PHE A 170 -4.55 -1.75 2.80
CA PHE A 170 -5.71 -0.85 2.86
C PHE A 170 -6.19 -0.65 4.31
N GLY A 171 -6.32 -1.74 5.09
CA GLY A 171 -6.65 -1.65 6.52
C GLY A 171 -5.61 -0.87 7.34
N LEU A 172 -4.31 -1.09 7.09
CA LEU A 172 -3.25 -0.35 7.79
C LEU A 172 -3.26 1.14 7.47
N TYR A 173 -3.54 1.50 6.22
CA TYR A 173 -3.71 2.89 5.80
C TYR A 173 -4.98 3.52 6.40
N THR A 174 -6.06 2.75 6.56
CA THR A 174 -7.26 3.19 7.28
C THR A 174 -6.94 3.50 8.74
N GLU A 175 -6.14 2.69 9.43
CA GLU A 175 -5.70 2.98 10.80
C GLU A 175 -4.89 4.29 10.90
N VAL A 176 -3.97 4.51 9.95
CA VAL A 176 -3.20 5.77 9.86
C VAL A 176 -4.11 6.96 9.59
N PHE A 177 -5.13 6.79 8.75
CA PHE A 177 -6.15 7.81 8.53
C PHE A 177 -6.89 8.14 9.82
N CYS A 178 -7.37 7.14 10.56
CA CYS A 178 -8.12 7.32 11.79
C CYS A 178 -7.28 7.95 12.91
N ASP A 179 -5.99 7.61 13.02
CA ASP A 179 -5.04 8.29 13.90
C ASP A 179 -4.93 9.79 13.62
N ARG A 180 -4.87 10.14 12.35
CA ARG A 180 -4.79 11.54 11.94
C ARG A 180 -6.10 12.29 12.20
N ILE A 181 -7.24 11.62 12.09
CA ILE A 181 -8.53 12.20 12.53
C ILE A 181 -8.52 12.44 14.04
N ALA A 182 -8.00 11.50 14.82
CA ALA A 182 -7.84 11.68 16.26
C ALA A 182 -6.93 12.86 16.60
N LEU A 183 -5.83 13.04 15.86
CA LEU A 183 -4.92 14.18 15.99
C LEU A 183 -5.58 15.51 15.62
N ASP A 184 -6.37 15.56 14.55
CA ASP A 184 -7.09 16.77 14.14
C ASP A 184 -8.08 17.23 15.22
N VAL A 185 -8.77 16.28 15.85
CA VAL A 185 -9.74 16.58 16.92
C VAL A 185 -9.06 16.90 18.26
N SER A 186 -7.99 16.19 18.62
CA SER A 186 -7.28 16.41 19.88
C SER A 186 -6.40 17.67 19.85
N GLY A 187 -5.84 17.99 18.68
CA GLY A 187 -4.82 19.04 18.52
C GLY A 187 -3.47 18.69 19.18
N SER A 188 -3.31 17.47 19.71
CA SER A 188 -2.12 17.04 20.46
C SER A 188 -1.71 15.62 20.09
N PRO A 189 -0.52 15.42 19.46
CA PRO A 189 -0.03 14.07 19.17
C PRO A 189 0.25 13.29 20.45
N LEU A 190 0.65 13.95 21.54
CA LEU A 190 0.96 13.29 22.81
C LEU A 190 -0.28 12.63 23.44
N GLU A 191 -1.46 13.22 23.31
CA GLU A 191 -2.71 12.65 23.82
C GLU A 191 -3.11 11.38 23.03
N VAL A 192 -2.99 11.43 21.70
CA VAL A 192 -3.27 10.29 20.84
C VAL A 192 -2.27 9.16 21.11
N ILE A 193 -0.97 9.49 21.21
CA ILE A 193 0.08 8.51 21.52
C ILE A 193 -0.13 7.89 22.90
N SER A 194 -0.50 8.70 23.91
CA SER A 194 -0.80 8.20 25.25
C SER A 194 -1.95 7.18 25.21
N MET A 195 -3.04 7.51 24.51
CA MET A 195 -4.18 6.63 24.28
C MET A 195 -3.76 5.31 23.58
N LEU A 196 -3.01 5.38 22.47
CA LEU A 196 -2.53 4.20 21.74
C LEU A 196 -1.67 3.27 22.62
N VAL A 197 -0.74 3.84 23.40
CA VAL A 197 0.16 3.04 24.25
C VAL A 197 -0.61 2.39 25.39
N LYS A 198 -1.57 3.08 26.02
CA LYS A 198 -2.41 2.49 27.06
C LYS A 198 -3.23 1.32 26.52
N ILE A 199 -3.85 1.48 25.34
CA ILE A 199 -4.62 0.41 24.69
C ILE A 199 -3.73 -0.79 24.38
N ALA A 200 -2.51 -0.56 23.86
CA ALA A 200 -1.60 -1.63 23.48
C ALA A 200 -0.94 -2.36 24.66
N THR A 201 -0.94 -1.79 25.87
CA THR A 201 -0.17 -2.29 27.02
C THR A 201 -0.97 -2.53 28.30
N ASP A 202 -2.24 -2.15 28.33
CA ASP A 202 -3.12 -2.16 29.50
C ASP A 202 -2.60 -1.33 30.70
N LEU A 203 -1.66 -0.40 30.48
CA LEU A 203 -1.12 0.49 31.52
C LEU A 203 -2.09 1.64 31.86
N ASP A 204 -2.11 2.03 33.14
CA ASP A 204 -2.89 3.20 33.61
C ASP A 204 -2.22 4.54 33.28
N GLU A 205 -0.90 4.59 33.38
CA GLU A 205 -0.09 5.78 33.17
C GLU A 205 1.02 5.49 32.16
N VAL A 206 1.18 6.38 31.20
CA VAL A 206 2.21 6.30 30.16
C VAL A 206 2.83 7.68 29.97
N ASN A 207 4.09 7.71 29.56
CA ASN A 207 4.77 8.95 29.18
C ASN A 207 4.94 8.96 27.65
N PRO A 208 4.09 9.67 26.89
CA PRO A 208 4.10 9.65 25.43
C PRO A 208 5.41 10.22 24.84
N GLU A 209 6.05 11.19 25.50
CA GLU A 209 7.33 11.75 25.06
C GLU A 209 8.47 10.73 25.17
N SER A 210 8.43 9.90 26.23
CA SER A 210 9.39 8.80 26.41
C SER A 210 9.15 7.71 25.37
N TYR A 211 7.89 7.42 25.05
CA TYR A 211 7.54 6.47 24.00
C TYR A 211 7.95 6.97 22.60
N LEU A 212 7.83 8.27 22.32
CA LEU A 212 8.33 8.86 21.07
C LEU A 212 9.85 8.71 20.92
N LYS A 213 10.61 8.92 22.00
CA LYS A 213 12.06 8.68 21.99
C LYS A 213 12.38 7.22 21.72
N GLN A 214 11.62 6.30 22.32
CA GLN A 214 11.73 4.87 22.05
C GLN A 214 11.43 4.57 20.57
N ALA A 215 10.33 5.10 20.01
CA ALA A 215 9.98 4.91 18.60
C ALA A 215 11.09 5.41 17.67
N ALA A 216 11.66 6.59 17.96
CA ALA A 216 12.79 7.14 17.22
C ALA A 216 14.06 6.27 17.33
N GLU A 217 14.35 5.70 18.50
CA GLU A 217 15.48 4.77 18.67
C GLU A 217 15.31 3.51 17.82
N ILE A 218 14.10 2.94 17.81
CA ILE A 218 13.81 1.73 17.02
C ILE A 218 13.96 2.04 15.52
N LEU A 219 13.36 3.14 15.04
CA LEU A 219 13.44 3.57 13.63
C LEU A 219 14.84 4.01 13.20
N GLY A 220 15.69 4.44 14.15
CA GLY A 220 17.08 4.80 13.88
C GLY A 220 18.02 3.60 13.63
N LYS A 221 17.56 2.36 13.84
CA LYS A 221 18.40 1.15 13.66
C LYS A 221 18.52 0.68 12.20
N GLY A 222 17.74 1.26 11.29
CA GLY A 222 17.78 0.96 9.86
C GLY A 222 16.39 1.03 9.21
N PRO A 223 16.30 0.71 7.92
CA PRO A 223 15.01 0.61 7.22
C PRO A 223 14.12 -0.42 7.93
N MET A 224 12.88 -0.03 8.21
CA MET A 224 11.88 -0.91 8.80
C MET A 224 10.54 -0.69 8.11
N LYS A 225 9.75 -1.75 8.04
CA LYS A 225 8.34 -1.72 7.63
C LYS A 225 7.49 -2.43 8.66
N THR A 226 6.20 -2.11 8.68
CA THR A 226 5.23 -2.80 9.55
C THR A 226 5.09 -4.27 9.16
N ALA A 227 5.07 -5.14 10.17
CA ALA A 227 4.65 -6.54 10.05
C ALA A 227 3.21 -6.74 10.58
N GLY A 228 2.54 -5.65 10.99
CA GLY A 228 1.19 -5.67 11.52
C GLY A 228 0.17 -6.22 10.53
N LEU A 229 -0.78 -7.01 11.01
CA LEU A 229 -1.85 -7.60 10.18
C LEU A 229 -3.10 -6.73 10.15
N SER A 230 -3.54 -6.27 11.32
CA SER A 230 -4.73 -5.42 11.47
C SER A 230 -4.39 -3.96 11.75
N HIS A 231 -3.30 -3.72 12.49
CA HIS A 231 -2.87 -2.39 12.88
C HIS A 231 -1.36 -2.28 12.69
N PRO A 232 -0.84 -1.10 12.28
CA PRO A 232 0.59 -0.86 12.36
C PRO A 232 1.04 -0.91 13.82
N GLU A 233 2.29 -1.28 14.07
CA GLU A 233 2.83 -1.32 15.42
C GLU A 233 2.76 0.07 16.07
N ALA A 234 2.47 0.13 17.37
CA ALA A 234 2.24 1.39 18.08
C ALA A 234 3.41 2.39 17.95
N TYR A 235 4.65 1.92 17.81
CA TYR A 235 5.81 2.79 17.59
C TYR A 235 5.82 3.42 16.19
N ILE A 236 5.28 2.73 15.16
CA ILE A 236 5.10 3.29 13.81
C ILE A 236 4.00 4.34 13.86
N ARG A 237 2.83 4.01 14.43
CA ARG A 237 1.70 4.94 14.58
C ARG A 237 2.11 6.21 15.32
N ALA A 238 2.83 6.08 16.43
CA ALA A 238 3.33 7.23 17.20
C ALA A 238 4.29 8.11 16.39
N HIS A 239 5.20 7.50 15.60
CA HIS A 239 6.08 8.26 14.73
C HIS A 239 5.34 8.96 13.59
N VAL A 240 4.38 8.28 12.96
CA VAL A 240 3.55 8.84 11.90
C VAL A 240 2.73 10.03 12.39
N LEU A 241 2.14 9.94 13.59
CA LEU A 241 1.45 11.05 14.24
C LEU A 241 2.35 12.27 14.44
N GLN A 242 3.57 12.06 14.95
CA GLN A 242 4.53 13.14 15.14
C GLN A 242 4.97 13.75 13.80
N LEU A 243 5.25 12.90 12.80
CA LEU A 243 5.63 13.34 11.47
C LEU A 243 4.53 14.17 10.82
N TRP A 244 3.28 13.75 10.95
CA TRP A 244 2.14 14.49 10.42
C TRP A 244 2.00 15.86 11.08
N HIS A 245 2.15 15.90 12.40
CA HIS A 245 2.06 17.12 13.19
C HIS A 245 3.15 18.13 12.79
N ASP A 246 4.37 17.67 12.58
CA ASP A 246 5.54 18.54 12.33
C ASP A 246 5.75 18.86 10.84
N GLN A 247 5.48 17.91 9.94
CA GLN A 247 5.94 17.90 8.54
C GLN A 247 4.90 17.27 7.59
N ALA A 248 3.65 17.75 7.64
CA ALA A 248 2.53 17.24 6.85
C ALA A 248 2.82 17.08 5.34
N GLY A 249 3.64 17.95 4.74
CA GLY A 249 3.99 17.90 3.31
C GLY A 249 4.87 16.72 2.90
N GLU A 250 5.68 16.18 3.82
CA GLU A 250 6.59 15.05 3.56
C GLU A 250 6.04 13.73 4.14
N ALA A 251 4.96 13.81 4.93
CA ALA A 251 4.44 12.69 5.70
C ALA A 251 4.02 11.50 4.82
N ASN A 252 3.35 11.73 3.70
CA ASN A 252 2.81 10.65 2.86
C ASN A 252 3.91 9.72 2.32
N ALA A 253 5.03 10.26 1.82
CA ALA A 253 6.13 9.46 1.29
C ALA A 253 6.76 8.59 2.39
N ARG A 254 6.99 9.18 3.55
CA ARG A 254 7.59 8.46 4.68
C ARG A 254 6.63 7.43 5.30
N ILE A 255 5.32 7.69 5.30
CA ILE A 255 4.31 6.72 5.69
C ILE A 255 4.36 5.52 4.75
N ALA A 256 4.41 5.73 3.44
CA ALA A 256 4.51 4.63 2.48
C ALA A 256 5.75 3.76 2.73
N GLU A 257 6.90 4.36 3.02
CA GLU A 257 8.11 3.62 3.39
C GLU A 257 7.93 2.75 4.65
N LEU A 258 7.20 3.24 5.65
CA LEU A 258 6.98 2.53 6.91
C LEU A 258 5.87 1.48 6.84
N ILE A 259 4.88 1.67 5.96
CA ILE A 259 3.72 0.78 5.83
C ILE A 259 3.95 -0.28 4.75
N GLU A 260 4.40 0.11 3.57
CA GLU A 260 4.64 -0.80 2.45
C GLU A 260 6.06 -1.38 2.49
N GLY A 261 7.05 -0.53 2.78
CA GLY A 261 8.46 -0.87 2.61
C GLY A 261 8.86 -0.96 1.14
N PRO A 262 10.06 -1.50 0.83
CA PRO A 262 10.49 -1.68 -0.55
C PRO A 262 9.61 -2.74 -1.25
N PRO A 263 9.35 -2.60 -2.57
CA PRO A 263 8.66 -3.61 -3.35
C PRO A 263 9.35 -4.97 -3.23
N ALA A 264 8.58 -5.99 -2.85
CA ALA A 264 9.06 -7.36 -2.68
C ALA A 264 8.20 -8.31 -3.51
N LEU A 265 8.84 -9.15 -4.32
CA LEU A 265 8.17 -10.01 -5.31
C LEU A 265 7.08 -10.89 -4.65
N ASP A 266 7.39 -11.43 -3.47
CA ASP A 266 6.51 -12.36 -2.75
C ASP A 266 5.44 -11.66 -1.89
N GLU A 267 5.35 -10.32 -1.95
CA GLU A 267 4.42 -9.51 -1.14
C GLU A 267 3.76 -8.37 -1.93
N LEU A 268 3.81 -8.42 -3.27
CA LEU A 268 3.23 -7.38 -4.12
C LEU A 268 1.71 -7.28 -3.90
N ASP A 269 1.22 -6.09 -3.54
CA ASP A 269 -0.20 -5.75 -3.61
C ASP A 269 -0.62 -5.46 -5.05
N LEU A 270 -1.92 -5.28 -5.29
CA LEU A 270 -2.49 -5.04 -6.62
C LEU A 270 -1.88 -3.79 -7.29
N THR A 271 -1.65 -2.73 -6.53
CA THR A 271 -1.03 -1.51 -7.07
C THR A 271 0.46 -1.69 -7.30
N ALA A 272 1.18 -2.43 -6.46
CA ALA A 272 2.58 -2.77 -6.69
C ALA A 272 2.75 -3.67 -7.93
N GLN A 273 1.82 -4.58 -8.20
CA GLN A 273 1.85 -5.37 -9.44
C GLN A 273 1.78 -4.49 -10.69
N VAL A 274 0.90 -3.48 -10.70
CA VAL A 274 0.83 -2.50 -11.80
C VAL A 274 2.15 -1.76 -11.96
N ARG A 275 2.78 -1.33 -10.86
CA ARG A 275 4.10 -0.67 -10.89
C ARG A 275 5.19 -1.59 -11.45
N VAL A 276 5.24 -2.85 -11.00
CA VAL A 276 6.19 -3.85 -11.51
C VAL A 276 5.95 -4.15 -12.99
N MET A 277 4.69 -4.23 -13.43
CA MET A 277 4.35 -4.40 -14.84
C MET A 277 4.82 -3.21 -15.70
N ASP A 278 4.70 -1.98 -15.21
CA ASP A 278 5.23 -0.79 -15.89
C ASP A 278 6.76 -0.84 -16.01
N VAL A 279 7.46 -1.16 -14.92
CA VAL A 279 8.93 -1.36 -14.92
C VAL A 279 9.32 -2.46 -15.91
N THR A 280 8.62 -3.60 -15.91
CA THR A 280 8.84 -4.69 -16.88
C THR A 280 8.63 -4.22 -18.30
N ARG A 281 7.56 -3.46 -18.58
CA ARG A 281 7.30 -2.92 -19.91
C ARG A 281 8.44 -2.02 -20.38
N ARG A 282 8.85 -1.06 -19.55
CA ARG A 282 9.93 -0.12 -19.84
C ARG A 282 11.28 -0.81 -20.01
N LEU A 283 11.53 -1.89 -19.26
CA LEU A 283 12.71 -2.71 -19.41
C LEU A 283 12.73 -3.44 -20.76
N ILE A 284 11.58 -3.98 -21.20
CA ILE A 284 11.43 -4.58 -22.52
C ILE A 284 11.59 -3.53 -23.63
N ASP A 285 11.03 -2.33 -23.46
CA ASP A 285 11.21 -1.23 -24.41
C ASP A 285 12.69 -0.82 -24.52
N ALA A 286 13.43 -0.79 -23.41
CA ALA A 286 14.88 -0.53 -23.42
C ALA A 286 15.66 -1.65 -24.10
N MET A 287 15.25 -2.91 -23.89
CA MET A 287 15.83 -4.07 -24.58
C MET A 287 15.60 -3.98 -26.09
N LEU A 288 14.38 -3.67 -26.52
CA LEU A 288 13.94 -3.66 -27.91
C LEU A 288 14.11 -2.32 -28.63
N ALA A 289 14.80 -1.35 -28.03
CA ALA A 289 15.10 -0.07 -28.66
C ALA A 289 15.81 -0.23 -30.04
N PRO A 290 16.76 -1.18 -30.24
CA PRO A 290 17.38 -1.38 -31.55
C PRO A 290 16.45 -2.09 -32.54
N LYS A 291 16.29 -1.53 -33.75
CA LYS A 291 15.42 -2.07 -34.80
C LYS A 291 15.77 -3.50 -35.24
N TRP A 292 17.06 -3.83 -35.35
CA TRP A 292 17.53 -5.19 -35.69
C TRP A 292 17.06 -6.29 -34.72
N LEU A 293 16.70 -5.94 -33.49
CA LEU A 293 16.21 -6.89 -32.48
C LEU A 293 14.68 -7.05 -32.52
N GLN A 294 13.95 -6.19 -33.25
CA GLN A 294 12.50 -6.21 -33.40
C GLN A 294 12.06 -7.24 -34.45
N THR A 295 12.58 -8.47 -34.39
CA THR A 295 12.19 -9.56 -35.30
C THR A 295 10.79 -10.08 -34.95
N ASP A 296 10.11 -10.74 -35.88
CA ASP A 296 8.78 -11.32 -35.64
C ASP A 296 8.77 -12.27 -34.44
N VAL A 297 9.86 -13.02 -34.22
CA VAL A 297 10.02 -13.95 -33.09
C VAL A 297 10.09 -13.17 -31.77
N VAL A 298 10.92 -12.14 -31.71
CA VAL A 298 11.10 -11.33 -30.50
C VAL A 298 9.85 -10.52 -30.17
N LEU A 299 9.19 -9.93 -31.18
CA LEU A 299 7.94 -9.21 -30.99
C LEU A 299 6.80 -10.15 -30.58
N ALA A 300 6.73 -11.36 -31.13
CA ALA A 300 5.78 -12.37 -30.67
C ALA A 300 6.04 -12.76 -29.21
N HIS A 301 7.31 -12.85 -28.79
CA HIS A 301 7.66 -13.09 -27.40
C HIS A 301 7.23 -11.94 -26.48
N ALA A 302 7.44 -10.68 -26.89
CA ALA A 302 6.94 -9.52 -26.14
C ALA A 302 5.42 -9.52 -25.96
N ARG A 303 4.69 -10.02 -26.96
CA ARG A 303 3.23 -10.16 -26.88
C ARG A 303 2.74 -11.24 -25.91
N LEU A 304 3.62 -12.11 -25.41
CA LEU A 304 3.31 -13.01 -24.30
C LEU A 304 3.27 -12.28 -22.95
N PHE A 305 4.01 -11.17 -22.82
CA PHE A 305 3.96 -10.30 -21.63
C PHE A 305 2.83 -9.29 -21.73
N PHE A 306 2.66 -8.67 -22.90
CA PHE A 306 1.62 -7.65 -23.14
C PHE A 306 0.95 -7.90 -24.49
N GLU A 307 -0.32 -8.33 -24.49
CA GLU A 307 -1.03 -8.80 -25.70
C GLU A 307 -0.90 -7.84 -26.89
N GLU A 308 -1.02 -6.54 -26.65
CA GLU A 308 -0.93 -5.48 -27.66
C GLU A 308 0.46 -4.81 -27.71
N TYR A 309 1.54 -5.53 -27.36
CA TYR A 309 2.88 -4.96 -27.36
C TYR A 309 3.28 -4.40 -28.73
N ALA A 310 3.78 -3.16 -28.70
CA ALA A 310 4.49 -2.50 -29.77
C ALA A 310 5.71 -1.77 -29.16
N PRO A 311 6.88 -1.79 -29.82
CA PRO A 311 8.05 -1.05 -29.35
C PRO A 311 7.75 0.43 -29.16
N ALA A 312 8.30 1.02 -28.10
CA ALA A 312 8.18 2.45 -27.84
C ALA A 312 8.69 3.29 -29.02
N ASP A 313 8.00 4.41 -29.28
CA ASP A 313 8.37 5.42 -30.27
C ASP A 313 9.23 6.55 -29.67
N HIS A 314 9.53 6.45 -28.37
CA HIS A 314 10.27 7.43 -27.59
C HIS A 314 11.40 6.75 -26.81
N ASP A 315 12.37 7.55 -26.38
CA ASP A 315 13.49 7.07 -25.56
C ASP A 315 13.00 6.72 -24.15
N VAL A 316 13.40 5.53 -23.67
CA VAL A 316 13.13 5.10 -22.30
C VAL A 316 13.96 5.94 -21.32
N ALA A 317 13.31 6.50 -20.30
CA ALA A 317 13.99 7.20 -19.22
C ALA A 317 14.77 6.21 -18.32
N ILE A 318 16.01 5.90 -18.72
CA ILE A 318 16.87 4.90 -18.07
C ILE A 318 17.19 5.23 -16.61
N GLU A 319 17.41 6.51 -16.27
CA GLU A 319 17.76 6.89 -14.88
C GLU A 319 16.60 6.61 -13.90
N SER A 320 15.37 6.97 -14.25
CA SER A 320 14.20 6.63 -13.41
C SER A 320 13.98 5.12 -13.35
N LEU A 321 14.15 4.41 -14.47
CA LEU A 321 14.04 2.95 -14.49
C LEU A 321 15.08 2.28 -13.56
N ARG A 322 16.32 2.81 -13.56
CA ARG A 322 17.39 2.37 -12.66
C ARG A 322 17.01 2.60 -11.19
N GLU A 323 16.51 3.79 -10.85
CA GLU A 323 16.11 4.12 -9.47
C GLU A 323 15.03 3.16 -8.95
N GLU A 324 13.99 2.89 -9.74
CA GLU A 324 12.89 1.98 -9.38
C GLU A 324 13.37 0.53 -9.20
N ILE A 325 14.23 0.04 -10.10
CA ILE A 325 14.84 -1.29 -10.00
C ILE A 325 15.76 -1.41 -8.77
N GLN A 326 16.51 -0.36 -8.42
CA GLN A 326 17.40 -0.37 -7.27
C GLN A 326 16.66 -0.38 -5.92
N GLN A 327 15.44 0.18 -5.87
CA GLN A 327 14.58 0.15 -4.69
C GLN A 327 13.89 -1.20 -4.47
N SER A 328 13.87 -2.07 -5.49
CA SER A 328 13.29 -3.41 -5.43
C SER A 328 14.15 -4.37 -4.60
N ASP A 329 13.54 -5.41 -4.02
CA ASP A 329 14.27 -6.48 -3.35
C ASP A 329 15.09 -7.37 -4.31
N GLN A 330 15.88 -8.30 -3.76
CA GLN A 330 16.72 -9.16 -4.58
C GLN A 330 15.90 -10.09 -5.52
N PRO A 331 14.85 -10.81 -5.05
CA PRO A 331 13.97 -11.59 -5.92
C PRO A 331 13.42 -10.80 -7.12
N LEU A 332 12.97 -9.57 -6.91
CA LEU A 332 12.41 -8.75 -7.98
C LEU A 332 13.49 -8.26 -8.95
N ARG A 333 14.69 -7.94 -8.46
CA ARG A 333 15.87 -7.69 -9.33
C ARG A 333 16.27 -8.91 -10.16
N ASP A 334 16.20 -10.11 -9.58
CA ASP A 334 16.46 -11.36 -10.29
C ASP A 334 15.38 -11.59 -11.36
N TYR A 335 14.10 -11.32 -11.06
CA TYR A 335 13.01 -11.35 -12.03
C TYR A 335 13.31 -10.48 -13.25
N TYR A 336 13.72 -9.21 -13.07
CA TYR A 336 14.10 -8.34 -14.19
C TYR A 336 15.29 -8.89 -14.99
N CYS A 337 16.25 -9.56 -14.34
CA CYS A 337 17.34 -10.24 -15.03
C CYS A 337 16.83 -11.41 -15.89
N TYR A 338 15.86 -12.20 -15.40
CA TYR A 338 15.25 -13.27 -16.19
C TYR A 338 14.46 -12.73 -17.37
N VAL A 339 13.74 -11.60 -17.21
CA VAL A 339 13.07 -10.93 -18.34
C VAL A 339 14.10 -10.60 -19.43
N LEU A 340 15.21 -9.93 -19.10
CA LEU A 340 16.26 -9.64 -20.09
C LEU A 340 16.84 -10.91 -20.74
N LEU A 341 16.97 -11.99 -19.98
CA LEU A 341 17.51 -13.26 -20.45
C LEU A 341 16.57 -13.96 -21.45
N ASP A 342 15.26 -13.92 -21.21
CA ASP A 342 14.26 -14.47 -22.11
C ASP A 342 14.34 -13.80 -23.47
N PHE A 343 14.43 -12.46 -23.51
CA PHE A 343 14.62 -11.71 -24.75
C PHE A 343 15.99 -11.96 -25.40
N ALA A 344 17.06 -12.10 -24.61
CA ALA A 344 18.39 -12.42 -25.12
C ALA A 344 18.47 -13.81 -25.78
N SER A 345 17.50 -14.69 -25.52
CA SER A 345 17.49 -16.06 -26.02
C SER A 345 16.32 -16.39 -26.96
N ALA A 346 15.43 -15.42 -27.19
CA ALA A 346 14.21 -15.58 -27.97
C ALA A 346 14.48 -15.94 -29.45
N ASP A 347 15.43 -15.26 -30.08
CA ASP A 347 15.77 -15.44 -31.49
C ASP A 347 17.21 -15.94 -31.66
N ARG A 348 17.34 -17.19 -32.11
CA ARG A 348 18.64 -17.86 -32.26
C ARG A 348 19.41 -17.39 -33.50
N ASP A 349 18.74 -16.79 -34.47
CA ASP A 349 19.37 -16.36 -35.72
C ASP A 349 20.22 -15.09 -35.51
N LEU A 350 19.99 -14.38 -34.39
CA LEU A 350 20.74 -13.20 -33.99
C LEU A 350 22.04 -13.52 -33.21
N GLU A 351 22.34 -14.81 -33.01
CA GLU A 351 23.54 -15.32 -32.33
C GLU A 351 23.82 -14.62 -30.98
N GLU A 352 25.01 -14.03 -30.78
CA GLU A 352 25.43 -13.40 -29.51
C GLU A 352 24.93 -11.95 -29.36
N ALA A 353 24.32 -11.36 -30.39
CA ALA A 353 23.95 -9.94 -30.40
C ALA A 353 22.86 -9.58 -29.38
N PRO A 354 21.77 -10.34 -29.22
CA PRO A 354 20.77 -10.06 -28.19
C PRO A 354 21.35 -10.14 -26.78
N LEU A 355 22.24 -11.11 -26.51
CA LEU A 355 22.91 -11.20 -25.22
C LEU A 355 23.81 -9.99 -24.95
N ALA A 356 24.55 -9.49 -25.95
CA ALA A 356 25.33 -8.27 -25.82
C ALA A 356 24.46 -7.04 -25.53
N GLN A 357 23.28 -6.94 -26.17
CA GLN A 357 22.30 -5.87 -25.91
C GLN A 357 21.75 -5.95 -24.48
N ALA A 358 21.33 -7.14 -24.04
CA ALA A 358 20.83 -7.35 -22.68
C ALA A 358 21.86 -7.00 -21.60
N ILE A 359 23.14 -7.31 -21.82
CA ILE A 359 24.24 -6.89 -20.92
C ILE A 359 24.32 -5.36 -20.85
N GLY A 360 24.20 -4.67 -21.99
CA GLY A 360 24.21 -3.21 -22.06
C GLY A 360 23.05 -2.59 -21.29
N VAL A 361 21.83 -3.12 -21.47
CA VAL A 361 20.65 -2.67 -20.72
C VAL A 361 20.79 -2.96 -19.22
N ALA A 362 21.23 -4.16 -18.85
CA ALA A 362 21.46 -4.53 -17.45
C ALA A 362 22.48 -3.59 -16.77
N ASP A 363 23.55 -3.21 -17.47
CA ASP A 363 24.53 -2.21 -16.97
C ASP A 363 23.87 -0.83 -16.79
N ALA A 364 23.08 -0.41 -17.78
CA ALA A 364 22.38 0.86 -17.78
C ALA A 364 21.32 0.99 -16.66
N VAL A 365 20.72 -0.12 -16.21
CA VAL A 365 19.73 -0.13 -15.12
C VAL A 365 20.28 -0.64 -13.78
N GLY A 366 21.58 -0.91 -13.67
CA GLY A 366 22.22 -1.31 -12.41
C GLY A 366 22.05 -2.79 -12.02
N LEU A 367 21.78 -3.67 -12.98
CA LEU A 367 21.61 -5.12 -12.80
C LEU A 367 22.80 -5.96 -13.29
N LEU A 368 23.90 -5.33 -13.74
CA LEU A 368 25.00 -6.02 -14.45
C LEU A 368 25.49 -7.29 -13.75
N GLU A 369 25.88 -7.21 -12.48
CA GLU A 369 26.48 -8.35 -11.78
C GLU A 369 25.50 -9.52 -11.64
N GLY A 370 24.25 -9.23 -11.25
CA GLY A 370 23.18 -10.23 -11.15
C GLY A 370 22.88 -10.88 -12.49
N PHE A 371 22.74 -10.06 -13.54
CA PHE A 371 22.46 -10.54 -14.89
C PHE A 371 23.57 -11.43 -15.45
N LEU A 372 24.85 -11.06 -15.31
CA LEU A 372 25.97 -11.90 -15.78
C LEU A 372 26.01 -13.25 -15.07
N SER A 373 25.71 -13.28 -13.77
CA SER A 373 25.63 -14.52 -12.98
C SER A 373 24.51 -15.44 -13.48
N ILE A 374 23.30 -14.89 -13.66
CA ILE A 374 22.13 -15.61 -14.17
C ILE A 374 22.37 -16.11 -15.59
N ALA A 375 22.81 -15.24 -16.50
CA ALA A 375 23.08 -15.60 -17.90
C ALA A 375 24.15 -16.69 -18.02
N ALA A 376 25.23 -16.63 -17.23
CA ALA A 376 26.26 -17.66 -17.22
C ALA A 376 25.71 -19.04 -16.81
N LYS A 377 24.86 -19.05 -15.77
CA LYS A 377 24.24 -20.26 -15.23
C LYS A 377 23.22 -20.86 -16.20
N GLU A 378 22.24 -20.09 -16.62
CA GLU A 378 21.10 -20.58 -17.40
C GLU A 378 21.48 -20.94 -18.84
N LEU A 379 22.36 -20.15 -19.47
CA LEU A 379 22.87 -20.44 -20.82
C LEU A 379 24.06 -21.43 -20.81
N LYS A 380 24.49 -21.89 -19.64
CA LYS A 380 25.64 -22.80 -19.43
C LYS A 380 26.94 -22.27 -20.08
N LEU A 381 27.15 -20.97 -20.03
CA LEU A 381 28.33 -20.30 -20.57
C LEU A 381 29.48 -20.33 -19.57
N ARG A 382 30.71 -20.46 -20.08
CA ARG A 382 31.90 -20.30 -19.23
C ARG A 382 32.07 -18.83 -18.86
N LYS A 383 32.56 -18.56 -17.66
CA LYS A 383 32.87 -17.19 -17.17
C LYS A 383 33.62 -16.34 -18.20
N LYS A 384 34.66 -16.89 -18.83
CA LYS A 384 35.44 -16.20 -19.88
C LYS A 384 34.64 -15.84 -21.14
N GLN A 385 33.61 -16.62 -21.49
CA GLN A 385 32.75 -16.32 -22.65
C GLN A 385 31.87 -15.12 -22.33
N VAL A 386 31.24 -15.12 -21.17
CA VAL A 386 30.39 -14.01 -20.70
C VAL A 386 31.21 -12.72 -20.54
N GLU A 387 32.41 -12.79 -19.97
CA GLU A 387 33.35 -11.66 -19.87
C GLU A 387 33.75 -11.11 -21.25
N LYS A 388 33.96 -12.00 -22.23
CA LYS A 388 34.30 -11.59 -23.59
C LYS A 388 33.14 -10.87 -24.27
N ILE A 389 31.92 -11.43 -24.21
CA ILE A 389 30.73 -10.81 -24.80
C ILE A 389 30.46 -9.46 -24.13
N SER A 390 30.58 -9.38 -22.80
CA SER A 390 30.45 -8.13 -22.05
C SER A 390 31.49 -7.07 -22.48
N GLY A 391 32.75 -7.46 -22.62
CA GLY A 391 33.82 -6.55 -23.05
C GLY A 391 33.74 -6.13 -24.52
N ASP A 392 33.22 -7.00 -25.40
CA ASP A 392 33.05 -6.75 -26.83
C ASP A 392 31.65 -6.19 -27.20
N ARG A 393 30.77 -5.93 -26.21
CA ARG A 393 29.34 -5.70 -26.40
C ARG A 393 29.01 -4.62 -27.43
N GLU A 394 29.67 -3.46 -27.36
CA GLU A 394 29.42 -2.34 -28.27
C GLU A 394 29.76 -2.71 -29.72
N ARG A 395 30.84 -3.48 -29.91
CA ARG A 395 31.26 -3.95 -31.24
C ARG A 395 30.26 -4.97 -31.78
N ILE A 396 29.76 -5.88 -30.94
CA ILE A 396 28.79 -6.91 -31.33
C ILE A 396 27.47 -6.25 -31.75
N VAL A 397 26.93 -5.35 -30.91
CA VAL A 397 25.69 -4.62 -31.22
C VAL A 397 25.82 -3.75 -32.48
N ALA A 398 26.95 -3.07 -32.65
CA ALA A 398 27.21 -2.27 -33.86
C ALA A 398 27.35 -3.11 -35.13
N ALA A 399 27.79 -4.38 -35.03
CA ALA A 399 27.84 -5.29 -36.16
C ALA A 399 26.44 -5.76 -36.57
N ALA A 400 25.57 -6.08 -35.60
CA ALA A 400 24.18 -6.46 -35.85
C ALA A 400 23.39 -5.35 -36.55
N ALA A 401 23.52 -4.11 -36.07
CA ALA A 401 22.87 -2.94 -36.69
C ALA A 401 23.30 -2.71 -38.15
N LYS A 402 24.55 -3.06 -38.51
CA LYS A 402 25.03 -2.94 -39.89
C LYS A 402 24.48 -4.03 -40.82
N LEU A 403 24.26 -5.23 -40.30
CA LEU A 403 23.67 -6.34 -41.07
C LEU A 403 22.21 -6.05 -41.41
N GLU A 404 21.46 -5.45 -40.48
CA GLU A 404 20.11 -4.95 -40.72
C GLU A 404 20.09 -3.89 -41.83
N ALA A 405 20.93 -2.84 -41.73
CA ALA A 405 20.97 -1.76 -42.72
C ALA A 405 21.39 -2.22 -44.14
N ALA A 406 21.94 -3.43 -44.27
CA ALA A 406 22.34 -4.03 -45.54
C ALA A 406 21.32 -5.03 -46.11
N SER A 407 20.29 -5.39 -45.33
CA SER A 407 19.20 -6.31 -45.68
C SER A 407 17.96 -5.52 -46.10
#